data_AF-A0A839UPL1-F1
#
_entry.id   AF-A0A839UPL1-F1
#
_cell.length_a   1.000
_cell.length_b   1.000
_cell.length_c   1.000
_cell.angle_alpha   90.00
_cell.angle_beta   90.00
_cell.angle_gamma   90.00
#
_symmetry.space_group_name_H-M   'P 1'
#
loop_
_entity.id
_entity.type
_entity.pdbx_description
1 polymer ?
#
loop_
_entity_poly.entity_id
_entity_poly.type
_entity_poly.pdbx_seq_one_letter_code
_entity_poly.pdbx_strand_id
1 'polypeptide(L)'
;MIEFVDSPTELTTAATDLILSLIAFWCCRAVPKQGERFYWRLWQSIFGLLSLAALLGALVHGLQLDDRVYQALWAVIYLALALLITAFLVISVWDVFGPDRARQIKGLAMLLGGGFFTYTLLFPSSFLPFIIYQVCVMVMALLGYLWLCAARGAPGCNWLAAGIAITIAASAIQATQALSFTFIWPFDHNGVYHFVQMGALWVLLRGVRLRLSDAR
;
A
#
# COMPACT_ATOMS: atom_id res chain seq x y z
N MET A 1 -16.36 -25.20 12.56
CA MET A 1 -17.12 -24.00 13.01
C MET A 1 -16.21 -22.81 12.72
N ILE A 2 -16.73 -21.68 12.24
CA ILE A 2 -15.90 -20.46 12.10
C ILE A 2 -15.84 -19.82 13.47
N GLU A 3 -14.63 -19.68 14.03
CA GLU A 3 -14.39 -19.05 15.32
C GLU A 3 -13.65 -17.72 15.12
N PHE A 4 -14.07 -16.69 15.85
CA PHE A 4 -13.47 -15.36 15.80
C PHE A 4 -12.38 -15.22 16.87
N VAL A 5 -11.39 -14.37 16.61
CA VAL A 5 -10.34 -14.07 17.60
C VAL A 5 -10.95 -13.41 18.84
N ASP A 6 -10.53 -13.83 20.03
CA ASP A 6 -10.96 -13.25 21.31
C ASP A 6 -10.12 -12.02 21.70
N SER A 7 -10.09 -11.03 20.80
CA SER A 7 -9.41 -9.75 21.03
C SER A 7 -10.19 -8.62 20.38
N PRO A 8 -10.76 -7.69 21.18
CA PRO A 8 -11.52 -6.57 20.64
C PRO A 8 -10.74 -5.71 19.64
N THR A 9 -9.45 -5.44 19.89
CA THR A 9 -8.63 -4.64 18.98
C THR A 9 -8.36 -5.38 17.68
N GLU A 10 -8.08 -6.69 17.73
CA GLU A 10 -7.92 -7.52 16.51
C GLU A 10 -9.20 -7.54 15.67
N LEU A 11 -10.38 -7.62 16.30
CA LEU A 11 -11.66 -7.54 15.59
C LEU A 11 -11.88 -6.16 14.94
N THR A 12 -11.49 -5.06 15.59
CA THR A 12 -11.53 -3.74 14.94
C THR A 12 -10.50 -3.61 13.82
N THR A 13 -9.32 -4.20 13.97
CA THR A 13 -8.29 -4.26 12.93
C THR A 13 -8.83 -5.03 11.73
N ALA A 14 -9.47 -6.19 11.95
CA ALA A 14 -10.10 -6.98 10.90
C ALA A 14 -11.21 -6.22 10.17
N ALA A 15 -12.07 -5.51 10.92
CA ALA A 15 -13.14 -4.69 10.35
C ALA A 15 -12.59 -3.53 9.52
N THR A 16 -11.57 -2.83 10.02
CA THR A 16 -10.92 -1.73 9.29
C THR A 16 -10.15 -2.23 8.06
N ASP A 17 -9.53 -3.40 8.12
CA ASP A 17 -8.92 -4.07 6.97
C ASP A 17 -9.94 -4.37 5.88
N LEU A 18 -11.11 -4.91 6.26
CA LEU A 18 -12.17 -5.19 5.30
C LEU A 18 -12.66 -3.91 4.62
N ILE A 19 -12.86 -2.83 5.37
CA ILE A 19 -13.24 -1.53 4.81
C ILE A 19 -12.15 -0.98 3.89
N LEU A 20 -10.88 -1.06 4.32
CA LEU A 20 -9.73 -0.63 3.52
C LEU A 20 -9.64 -1.43 2.22
N SER A 21 -9.90 -2.74 2.27
CA SER A 21 -9.94 -3.61 1.10
C SER A 21 -11.00 -3.18 0.10
N LEU A 22 -12.21 -2.87 0.57
CA LEU A 22 -13.32 -2.40 -0.28
C LEU A 22 -13.00 -1.04 -0.92
N ILE A 23 -12.42 -0.10 -0.15
CA ILE A 23 -12.00 1.20 -0.66
C ILE A 23 -10.89 1.04 -1.70
N ALA A 24 -9.87 0.23 -1.41
CA ALA A 24 -8.79 -0.06 -2.35
C ALA A 24 -9.29 -0.74 -3.62
N PHE A 25 -10.24 -1.68 -3.51
CA PHE A 25 -10.89 -2.31 -4.66
C PHE A 25 -11.62 -1.27 -5.51
N TRP A 26 -12.40 -0.39 -4.87
CA TRP A 26 -13.08 0.69 -5.56
C TRP A 26 -12.07 1.62 -6.27
N CYS A 27 -10.99 2.03 -5.60
CA CYS A 27 -9.91 2.82 -6.20
C CYS A 27 -9.31 2.13 -7.43
N CYS A 28 -9.03 0.83 -7.36
CA CYS A 28 -8.56 0.02 -8.49
C CYS A 28 -9.55 0.09 -9.67
N ARG A 29 -10.85 -0.02 -9.40
CA ARG A 29 -11.88 0.07 -10.44
C ARG A 29 -12.05 1.47 -11.00
N ALA A 30 -11.75 2.48 -10.20
CA ALA A 30 -11.92 3.89 -10.45
C ALA A 30 -10.75 4.58 -11.16
N VAL A 31 -9.62 3.88 -11.39
CA VAL A 31 -8.51 4.35 -12.22
C VAL A 31 -8.97 4.52 -13.67
N PRO A 32 -8.84 5.73 -14.27
CA PRO A 32 -9.15 5.94 -15.68
C PRO A 32 -8.28 5.09 -16.62
N LYS A 33 -8.90 4.51 -17.64
CA LYS A 33 -8.20 3.72 -18.66
C LYS A 33 -7.82 4.60 -19.86
N GLN A 34 -7.04 5.63 -19.60
CA GLN A 34 -6.60 6.62 -20.59
C GLN A 34 -5.07 6.68 -20.64
N GLY A 35 -4.51 7.10 -21.78
CA GLY A 35 -3.07 7.12 -22.01
C GLY A 35 -2.45 5.72 -22.08
N GLU A 36 -1.17 5.63 -21.70
CA GLU A 36 -0.35 4.41 -21.75
C GLU A 36 -0.93 3.25 -20.92
N ARG A 37 -1.18 2.11 -21.58
CA ARG A 37 -1.78 0.91 -20.95
C ARG A 37 -0.99 0.40 -19.77
N PHE A 38 0.33 0.46 -19.87
CA PHE A 38 1.20 0.01 -18.79
C PHE A 38 1.04 0.88 -17.54
N TYR A 39 0.92 2.19 -17.70
CA TYR A 39 0.84 3.15 -16.60
C TYR A 39 -0.46 3.00 -15.80
N TRP A 40 -1.64 3.02 -16.43
CA TRP A 40 -2.88 2.83 -15.68
C TRP A 40 -3.01 1.42 -15.09
N ARG A 41 -2.43 0.40 -15.73
CA ARG A 41 -2.39 -0.95 -15.16
C ARG A 41 -1.53 -1.03 -13.91
N LEU A 42 -0.40 -0.32 -13.85
CA LEU A 42 0.41 -0.26 -12.63
C LEU A 42 -0.39 0.34 -11.47
N TRP A 43 -1.11 1.44 -11.68
CA TRP A 43 -2.00 2.01 -10.65
C TRP A 43 -3.12 1.05 -10.23
N GLN A 44 -3.74 0.36 -11.20
CA GLN A 44 -4.73 -0.68 -10.87
C GLN A 44 -4.12 -1.82 -10.06
N SER A 45 -2.91 -2.27 -10.40
CA SER A 45 -2.20 -3.29 -9.65
C SER A 45 -1.89 -2.82 -8.23
N ILE A 46 -1.41 -1.59 -8.03
CA ILE A 46 -1.14 -1.02 -6.71
C ILE A 46 -2.39 -1.09 -5.81
N PHE A 47 -3.52 -0.55 -6.29
CA PHE A 47 -4.76 -0.57 -5.51
C PHE A 47 -5.35 -1.99 -5.36
N GLY A 48 -5.23 -2.83 -6.38
CA GLY A 48 -5.70 -4.22 -6.34
C GLY A 48 -4.90 -5.10 -5.38
N LEU A 49 -3.57 -4.94 -5.36
CA LEU A 49 -2.68 -5.64 -4.42
C LEU A 49 -2.94 -5.19 -2.99
N LEU A 50 -3.18 -3.89 -2.75
CA LEU A 50 -3.59 -3.41 -1.43
C LEU A 50 -4.92 -4.00 -0.99
N SER A 51 -5.89 -4.05 -1.92
CA SER A 51 -7.19 -4.66 -1.65
C SER A 51 -7.07 -6.13 -1.27
N LEU A 52 -6.24 -6.89 -1.99
CA LEU A 52 -5.96 -8.28 -1.66
C LEU A 52 -5.29 -8.42 -0.29
N ALA A 53 -4.23 -7.64 -0.03
CA ALA A 53 -3.51 -7.68 1.23
C ALA A 53 -4.44 -7.39 2.42
N ALA A 54 -5.23 -6.32 2.34
CA ALA A 54 -6.18 -5.94 3.39
C ALA A 54 -7.34 -6.94 3.54
N LEU A 55 -7.81 -7.56 2.45
CA LEU A 55 -8.83 -8.62 2.55
C LEU A 55 -8.30 -9.82 3.33
N LEU A 56 -7.07 -10.25 3.03
CA LEU A 56 -6.44 -11.35 3.74
C LEU A 56 -6.09 -10.95 5.19
N GLY A 57 -5.67 -9.70 5.41
CA GLY A 57 -5.49 -9.11 6.74
C GLY A 57 -6.78 -9.21 7.58
N ALA A 58 -7.94 -8.89 7.00
CA ALA A 58 -9.23 -9.05 7.67
C ALA A 58 -9.50 -10.49 8.13
N LEU A 59 -9.08 -11.49 7.34
CA LEU A 59 -9.23 -12.90 7.71
C LEU A 59 -8.25 -13.28 8.83
N VAL A 60 -6.99 -12.87 8.72
CA VAL A 60 -5.92 -13.16 9.68
C VAL A 60 -6.21 -12.55 11.05
N HIS A 61 -6.66 -11.30 11.09
CA HIS A 61 -6.98 -10.59 12.34
C HIS A 61 -8.36 -11.00 12.89
N GLY A 62 -9.29 -11.40 12.02
CA GLY A 62 -10.67 -11.67 12.41
C GLY A 62 -10.95 -13.09 12.89
N LEU A 63 -10.24 -14.08 12.33
CA LEU A 63 -10.57 -15.50 12.52
C LEU A 63 -9.51 -16.23 13.33
N GLN A 64 -9.94 -17.19 14.14
CA GLN A 64 -9.03 -18.20 14.70
C GLN A 64 -8.68 -19.20 13.60
N LEU A 65 -7.44 -19.15 13.13
CA LEU A 65 -6.91 -20.00 12.06
C LEU A 65 -5.89 -20.98 12.64
N ASP A 66 -5.81 -22.18 12.06
CA ASP A 66 -4.67 -23.05 12.35
C ASP A 66 -3.38 -22.46 11.79
N ASP A 67 -2.25 -22.82 12.40
CA ASP A 67 -0.94 -22.25 12.07
C ASP A 67 -0.59 -22.36 10.59
N ARG A 68 -0.98 -23.43 9.89
CA ARG A 68 -0.64 -23.61 8.48
C ARG A 68 -1.38 -22.60 7.61
N VAL A 69 -2.68 -22.43 7.85
CA VAL A 69 -3.49 -21.46 7.13
C VAL A 69 -3.03 -20.04 7.46
N TYR A 70 -2.79 -19.74 8.73
CA TYR A 70 -2.27 -18.43 9.17
C TYR A 70 -0.97 -18.05 8.45
N GLN A 71 0.02 -18.95 8.42
CA GLN A 71 1.30 -18.71 7.76
C GLN A 71 1.16 -18.59 6.24
N ALA A 72 0.29 -19.40 5.61
CA ALA A 72 0.03 -19.32 4.18
C ALA A 72 -0.61 -17.99 3.79
N LEU A 73 -1.58 -17.49 4.57
CA LEU A 73 -2.19 -16.18 4.33
C LEU A 73 -1.16 -15.06 4.47
N TRP A 74 -0.33 -15.08 5.51
CA TRP A 74 0.75 -14.10 5.69
C TRP A 74 1.76 -14.11 4.53
N ALA A 75 2.13 -15.28 4.01
CA ALA A 75 2.99 -15.35 2.83
C ALA A 75 2.35 -14.65 1.63
N VAL A 76 1.05 -14.82 1.41
CA VAL A 76 0.33 -14.13 0.31
C VAL A 76 0.22 -12.62 0.57
N ILE A 77 -0.02 -12.20 1.82
CA ILE A 77 -0.03 -10.79 2.23
C ILE A 77 1.34 -10.15 1.94
N TYR A 78 2.44 -10.76 2.39
CA TYR A 78 3.79 -10.25 2.15
C TYR A 78 4.13 -10.19 0.66
N LEU A 79 3.73 -11.19 -0.12
CA LEU A 79 3.90 -11.13 -1.58
C LEU A 79 3.12 -9.97 -2.20
N ALA A 80 1.87 -9.77 -1.80
CA ALA A 80 1.04 -8.68 -2.30
C ALA A 80 1.64 -7.31 -1.96
N LEU A 81 2.11 -7.13 -0.71
CA LEU A 81 2.77 -5.91 -0.25
C LEU A 81 4.11 -5.68 -0.96
N ALA A 82 4.93 -6.73 -1.16
CA ALA A 82 6.19 -6.65 -1.90
C ALA A 82 5.97 -6.14 -3.34
N LEU A 83 5.00 -6.72 -4.04
CA LEU A 83 4.63 -6.34 -5.40
C LEU A 83 4.02 -4.94 -5.45
N LEU A 84 3.25 -4.54 -4.43
CA LEU A 84 2.69 -3.20 -4.31
C LEU A 84 3.80 -2.15 -4.24
N ILE A 85 4.77 -2.33 -3.34
CA ILE A 85 5.88 -1.39 -3.17
C ILE A 85 6.77 -1.38 -4.43
N THR A 86 6.98 -2.53 -5.05
CA THR A 86 7.69 -2.65 -6.34
C THR A 86 6.98 -1.85 -7.44
N ALA A 87 5.66 -1.96 -7.55
CA ALA A 87 4.89 -1.20 -8.52
C ALA A 87 4.95 0.31 -8.24
N PHE A 88 4.93 0.73 -6.97
CA PHE A 88 5.11 2.12 -6.55
C PHE A 88 6.49 2.68 -6.94
N LEU A 89 7.55 1.90 -6.77
CA LEU A 89 8.90 2.25 -7.22
C LEU A 89 8.91 2.49 -8.74
N VAL A 90 8.39 1.55 -9.52
CA VAL A 90 8.37 1.64 -10.99
C VAL A 90 7.55 2.85 -11.47
N ILE A 91 6.38 3.10 -10.88
CA ILE A 91 5.55 4.23 -11.31
C ILE A 91 6.14 5.59 -10.92
N SER A 92 6.81 5.67 -9.77
CA SER A 92 7.49 6.90 -9.36
C SER A 92 8.65 7.23 -10.32
N VAL A 93 9.40 6.22 -10.75
CA VAL A 93 10.44 6.39 -11.78
C VAL A 93 9.84 6.74 -13.14
N TRP A 94 8.68 6.16 -13.49
CA TRP A 94 7.97 6.53 -14.71
C TRP A 94 7.61 8.01 -14.72
N ASP A 95 7.04 8.52 -13.63
CA ASP A 95 6.61 9.92 -13.56
C ASP A 95 7.78 10.90 -13.53
N VAL A 96 8.89 10.57 -12.87
CA VAL A 96 10.06 11.46 -12.72
C VAL A 96 10.99 11.41 -13.93
N PHE A 97 11.28 10.21 -14.43
CA PHE A 97 12.34 9.97 -15.44
C PHE A 97 11.82 9.44 -16.77
N GLY A 98 10.52 9.17 -16.89
CA GLY A 98 9.87 8.73 -18.12
C GLY A 98 9.81 7.20 -18.31
N PRO A 99 9.08 6.77 -19.35
CA PRO A 99 8.71 5.38 -19.58
C PRO A 99 9.90 4.45 -19.87
N ASP A 100 10.93 4.94 -20.56
CA ASP A 100 12.10 4.13 -20.91
C ASP A 100 12.89 3.73 -19.66
N ARG A 101 13.12 4.68 -18.74
CA ARG A 101 13.81 4.43 -17.47
C ARG A 101 13.01 3.49 -16.58
N ALA A 102 11.70 3.69 -16.48
CA ALA A 102 10.83 2.79 -15.73
C ALA A 102 10.86 1.35 -16.25
N ARG A 103 10.87 1.17 -17.58
CA ARG A 103 10.99 -0.16 -18.21
C ARG A 103 12.36 -0.80 -17.96
N GLN A 104 13.44 -0.02 -17.96
CA GLN A 104 14.80 -0.50 -17.66
C GLN A 104 14.92 -0.98 -16.21
N ILE A 105 14.40 -0.22 -15.23
CA ILE A 105 14.55 -0.58 -13.81
C ILE A 105 13.60 -1.69 -13.35
N LYS A 106 12.57 -2.02 -14.13
CA LYS A 106 11.53 -3.00 -13.74
C LYS A 106 12.12 -4.33 -13.27
N GLY A 107 13.16 -4.83 -13.94
CA GLY A 107 13.84 -6.08 -13.55
C GLY A 107 14.50 -5.96 -12.18
N LEU A 108 15.26 -4.89 -11.94
CA LEU A 108 15.87 -4.61 -10.64
C LEU A 108 14.81 -4.41 -9.55
N ALA A 109 13.74 -3.67 -9.84
CA ALA A 109 12.64 -3.46 -8.90
C ALA A 109 11.99 -4.80 -8.48
N MET A 110 11.77 -5.72 -9.44
CA MET A 110 11.27 -7.06 -9.15
C MET A 110 12.25 -7.90 -8.33
N LEU A 111 13.56 -7.78 -8.59
CA LEU A 111 14.58 -8.46 -7.77
C LEU A 111 14.57 -7.94 -6.33
N LEU A 112 14.43 -6.63 -6.12
CA LEU A 112 14.33 -6.04 -4.78
C LEU A 112 13.06 -6.51 -4.05
N GLY A 113 11.91 -6.49 -4.73
CA GLY A 113 10.65 -6.99 -4.18
C GLY A 113 10.69 -8.49 -3.87
N GLY A 114 11.28 -9.29 -4.77
CA GLY A 114 11.47 -10.73 -4.59
C GLY A 114 12.45 -11.05 -3.46
N GLY A 115 13.53 -10.27 -3.32
CA GLY A 115 14.46 -10.37 -2.21
C GLY A 115 13.79 -10.08 -0.86
N PHE A 116 12.99 -9.01 -0.79
CA PHE A 116 12.17 -8.73 0.38
C PHE A 116 11.19 -9.87 0.69
N PHE A 117 10.43 -10.34 -0.31
CA PHE A 117 9.50 -11.45 -0.11
C PHE A 117 10.21 -12.71 0.38
N THR A 118 11.36 -13.05 -0.20
CA THR A 118 12.17 -14.20 0.21
C THR A 118 12.63 -14.06 1.67
N TYR A 119 13.02 -12.86 2.08
CA TYR A 119 13.34 -12.58 3.48
C TYR A 119 12.17 -12.87 4.41
N THR A 120 10.94 -12.45 4.05
CA THR A 120 9.75 -12.71 4.89
C THR A 120 9.44 -14.19 5.06
N LEU A 121 9.80 -15.03 4.08
CA LEU A 121 9.66 -16.49 4.20
C LEU A 121 10.70 -17.12 5.13
N LEU A 122 11.90 -16.54 5.21
CA LEU A 122 12.99 -17.02 6.06
C LEU A 122 12.85 -16.52 7.51
N PHE A 123 12.25 -15.35 7.70
CA PHE A 123 12.13 -14.66 9.00
C PHE A 123 10.70 -14.14 9.21
N PRO A 124 9.70 -15.04 9.34
CA PRO A 124 8.28 -14.67 9.36
C PRO A 124 7.85 -13.82 10.56
N SER A 125 8.63 -13.83 11.65
CA SER A 125 8.38 -13.04 12.86
C SER A 125 8.87 -11.60 12.80
N SER A 126 9.57 -11.20 11.73
CA SER A 126 10.21 -9.88 11.62
C SER A 126 9.50 -8.99 10.61
N PHE A 127 8.71 -8.04 11.11
CA PHE A 127 8.01 -7.04 10.28
C PHE A 127 8.92 -5.85 9.89
N LEU A 128 10.02 -5.62 10.61
CA LEU A 128 10.87 -4.44 10.44
C LEU A 128 11.45 -4.26 9.02
N PRO A 129 11.91 -5.31 8.31
CA PRO A 129 12.45 -5.15 6.96
C PRO A 129 11.42 -4.72 5.93
N PHE A 130 10.14 -5.06 6.14
CA PHE A 130 9.05 -4.53 5.33
C PHE A 130 8.93 -3.03 5.51
N ILE A 131 8.93 -2.56 6.77
CA ILE A 131 8.89 -1.12 7.08
C ILE A 131 10.06 -0.39 6.42
N ILE A 132 11.28 -0.92 6.52
CA ILE A 132 12.47 -0.30 5.89
C ILE A 132 12.30 -0.23 4.36
N TYR A 133 11.92 -1.35 3.72
CA TYR A 133 11.71 -1.39 2.28
C TYR A 133 10.64 -0.39 1.81
N GLN A 134 9.50 -0.37 2.51
CA GLN A 134 8.42 0.57 2.25
C GLN A 134 8.87 2.02 2.43
N VAL A 135 9.50 2.37 3.56
CA VAL A 135 9.92 3.75 3.86
C VAL A 135 10.92 4.25 2.82
N CYS A 136 11.91 3.44 2.44
CA CYS A 136 12.88 3.80 1.41
C CYS A 136 12.21 4.16 0.08
N VAL A 137 11.29 3.31 -0.40
CA VAL A 137 10.59 3.54 -1.66
C VAL A 137 9.64 4.74 -1.56
N MET A 138 8.90 4.86 -0.46
CA MET A 138 7.91 5.93 -0.28
C MET A 138 8.56 7.29 -0.09
N VAL A 139 9.70 7.39 0.62
CA VAL A 139 10.47 8.64 0.73
C VAL A 139 11.05 9.05 -0.62
N MET A 140 11.63 8.10 -1.37
CA MET A 140 12.12 8.38 -2.72
C MET A 140 10.96 8.85 -3.64
N ALA A 141 9.80 8.20 -3.58
CA ALA A 141 8.62 8.60 -4.32
C ALA A 141 8.15 10.01 -3.92
N LEU A 142 8.07 10.30 -2.62
CA LEU A 142 7.69 11.61 -2.10
C LEU A 142 8.60 12.71 -2.64
N LEU A 143 9.92 12.53 -2.54
CA LEU A 143 10.90 13.49 -3.06
C LEU A 143 10.75 13.67 -4.58
N GLY A 144 10.50 12.59 -5.32
CA GLY A 144 10.23 12.63 -6.75
C GLY A 144 8.99 13.46 -7.10
N TYR A 145 7.88 13.25 -6.40
CA TYR A 145 6.65 14.02 -6.65
C TYR A 145 6.74 15.48 -6.19
N LEU A 146 7.44 15.76 -5.08
CA LEU A 146 7.73 17.12 -4.65
C LEU A 146 8.58 17.86 -5.70
N TRP A 147 9.59 17.20 -6.24
CA TRP A 147 10.38 17.75 -7.34
C TRP A 147 9.53 17.97 -8.60
N LEU A 148 8.68 17.02 -8.99
CA LEU A 148 7.76 17.19 -10.12
C LEU A 148 6.84 18.40 -9.94
N CYS A 149 6.37 18.64 -8.72
CA CYS A 149 5.59 19.83 -8.42
C CYS A 149 6.40 21.11 -8.56
N ALA A 150 7.57 21.16 -7.92
CA ALA A 150 8.40 22.37 -7.90
C ALA A 150 8.99 22.72 -9.27
N ALA A 151 9.46 21.72 -10.01
CA ALA A 151 10.20 21.92 -11.25
C ALA A 151 9.30 21.93 -12.50
N ARG A 152 8.16 21.22 -12.48
CA ARG A 152 7.34 21.01 -13.69
C ARG A 152 5.88 21.40 -13.53
N GLY A 153 5.40 21.68 -12.33
CA GLY A 153 3.98 21.96 -12.09
C GLY A 153 3.06 20.83 -12.57
N ALA A 154 3.55 19.58 -12.57
CA ALA A 154 2.87 18.45 -13.21
C ALA A 154 1.49 18.21 -12.56
N PRO A 155 0.39 18.09 -13.33
CA PRO A 155 -0.95 17.95 -12.76
C PRO A 155 -1.08 16.77 -11.81
N GLY A 156 -1.67 16.97 -10.63
CA GLY A 156 -1.88 15.89 -9.65
C GLY A 156 -0.64 15.49 -8.83
N CYS A 157 0.54 16.04 -9.10
CA CYS A 157 1.76 15.73 -8.33
C CYS A 157 1.61 16.06 -6.84
N ASN A 158 0.89 17.13 -6.50
CA ASN A 158 0.68 17.60 -5.14
C ASN A 158 -0.23 16.66 -4.35
N TRP A 159 -1.26 16.13 -5.01
CA TRP A 159 -2.12 15.09 -4.47
C TRP A 159 -1.35 13.79 -4.26
N LEU A 160 -0.50 13.38 -5.21
CA LEU A 160 0.32 12.18 -5.04
C LEU A 160 1.33 12.35 -3.90
N ALA A 161 2.04 13.48 -3.82
CA ALA A 161 2.94 13.79 -2.72
C ALA A 161 2.21 13.77 -1.36
N ALA A 162 1.03 14.41 -1.26
CA ALA A 162 0.24 14.41 -0.04
C ALA A 162 -0.21 13.00 0.37
N GLY A 163 -0.70 12.19 -0.58
CA GLY A 163 -1.13 10.82 -0.30
C GLY A 163 0.02 9.91 0.15
N ILE A 164 1.21 10.09 -0.45
CA ILE A 164 2.44 9.39 -0.04
C ILE A 164 2.87 9.84 1.36
N ALA A 165 2.85 11.14 1.65
CA ALA A 165 3.19 11.67 2.98
C ALA A 165 2.24 11.12 4.07
N ILE A 166 0.93 11.07 3.79
CA ILE A 166 -0.05 10.47 4.69
C ILE A 166 0.23 8.97 4.89
N THR A 167 0.59 8.24 3.82
CA THR A 167 0.95 6.81 3.93
C THR A 167 2.20 6.60 4.78
N ILE A 168 3.23 7.45 4.66
CA ILE A 168 4.42 7.40 5.50
C ILE A 168 4.06 7.67 6.98
N ALA A 169 3.22 8.67 7.24
CA ALA A 169 2.75 8.97 8.59
C ALA A 169 1.93 7.80 9.19
N ALA A 170 1.07 7.17 8.38
CA ALA A 170 0.34 5.97 8.78
C ALA A 170 1.31 4.84 9.17
N SER A 171 2.32 4.57 8.35
CA SER A 171 3.32 3.54 8.66
C SER A 171 4.14 3.85 9.91
N ALA A 172 4.39 5.13 10.21
CA ALA A 172 5.01 5.52 11.48
C ALA A 172 4.09 5.23 12.68
N ILE A 173 2.79 5.48 12.56
CA ILE A 173 1.80 5.09 13.58
C ILE A 173 1.84 3.57 13.81
N GLN A 174 1.83 2.78 12.74
CA GLN A 174 1.88 1.32 12.84
C GLN A 174 3.19 0.83 13.49
N ALA A 175 4.34 1.37 13.05
CA ALA A 175 5.65 0.93 13.49
C ALA A 175 5.96 1.30 14.95
N THR A 176 5.48 2.47 15.41
CA THR A 176 5.73 2.93 16.79
C THR A 176 4.83 2.25 17.81
N GLN A 177 3.70 1.69 17.38
CA GLN A 177 2.68 1.09 18.24
C GLN A 177 2.14 2.05 19.33
N ALA A 178 2.41 3.35 19.19
CA ALA A 178 2.25 4.32 20.26
C ALA A 178 0.84 4.93 20.33
N LEU A 179 0.00 4.67 19.33
CA LEU A 179 -1.31 5.29 19.20
C LEU A 179 -2.42 4.25 19.30
N SER A 180 -3.32 4.45 20.24
CA SER A 180 -4.57 3.72 20.42
C SER A 180 -5.64 4.66 20.93
N PHE A 181 -6.91 4.37 20.63
CA PHE A 181 -8.04 5.14 21.14
C PHE A 181 -9.29 4.28 21.20
N THR A 182 -10.31 4.72 21.94
CA THR A 182 -11.63 4.06 21.95
C THR A 182 -12.67 5.01 21.37
N PHE A 183 -13.37 4.57 20.32
CA PHE A 183 -14.52 5.25 19.76
C PHE A 183 -15.61 4.22 19.49
N ILE A 184 -16.51 4.04 20.46
CA ILE A 184 -17.46 2.91 20.57
C ILE A 184 -16.75 1.56 20.76
N TRP A 185 -15.72 1.27 19.97
CA TRP A 185 -14.83 0.10 20.07
C TRP A 185 -13.36 0.54 20.26
N PRO A 186 -12.50 -0.31 20.87
CA PRO A 186 -11.09 0.00 21.05
C PRO A 186 -10.31 -0.24 19.74
N PHE A 187 -9.51 0.75 19.34
CA PHE A 187 -8.60 0.69 18.20
C PHE A 187 -7.16 0.77 18.69
N ASP A 188 -6.32 -0.12 18.19
CA ASP A 188 -4.87 -0.04 18.36
C ASP A 188 -4.20 0.63 17.16
N HIS A 189 -2.87 0.58 17.13
CA HIS A 189 -2.05 1.15 16.07
C HIS A 189 -2.37 0.61 14.67
N ASN A 190 -2.81 -0.64 14.54
CA ASN A 190 -3.20 -1.22 13.24
C ASN A 190 -4.54 -0.66 12.78
N GLY A 191 -5.53 -0.63 13.68
CA GLY A 191 -6.82 0.01 13.39
C GLY A 191 -6.65 1.48 12.99
N VAL A 192 -5.81 2.23 13.70
CA VAL A 192 -5.51 3.64 13.37
C VAL A 192 -4.77 3.75 12.03
N TYR A 193 -3.79 2.89 11.78
CA TYR A 193 -3.07 2.81 10.51
C TYR A 193 -4.05 2.66 9.34
N HIS A 194 -4.99 1.71 9.42
CA HIS A 194 -5.98 1.47 8.38
C HIS A 194 -6.85 2.71 8.12
N PHE A 195 -7.34 3.39 9.15
CA PHE A 195 -8.13 4.61 8.98
C PHE A 195 -7.36 5.72 8.26
N VAL A 196 -6.11 5.97 8.66
CA VAL A 196 -5.27 6.98 8.00
C VAL A 196 -5.00 6.56 6.55
N GLN A 197 -4.75 5.28 6.31
CA GLN A 197 -4.53 4.73 4.98
C GLN A 197 -5.75 4.87 4.07
N MET A 198 -6.98 4.69 4.58
CA MET A 198 -8.21 4.94 3.82
C MET A 198 -8.25 6.36 3.27
N GLY A 199 -7.91 7.36 4.10
CA GLY A 199 -7.78 8.76 3.68
C GLY A 199 -6.72 8.95 2.61
N ALA A 200 -5.55 8.31 2.77
CA ALA A 200 -4.48 8.35 1.78
C ALA A 200 -4.93 7.84 0.40
N LEU A 201 -5.75 6.79 0.33
CA LEU A 201 -6.21 6.23 -0.95
C LEU A 201 -7.07 7.22 -1.76
N TRP A 202 -7.93 7.99 -1.11
CA TRP A 202 -8.71 9.04 -1.79
C TRP A 202 -7.82 10.12 -2.39
N VAL A 203 -6.84 10.57 -1.60
CA VAL A 203 -5.87 11.60 -1.97
C VAL A 203 -5.01 11.10 -3.15
N LEU A 204 -4.51 9.86 -3.07
CA LEU A 204 -3.76 9.22 -4.15
C LEU A 204 -4.60 9.09 -5.42
N LEU A 205 -5.81 8.51 -5.35
CA LEU A 205 -6.67 8.33 -6.52
C LEU A 205 -6.98 9.66 -7.22
N ARG A 206 -7.17 10.74 -6.46
CA ARG A 206 -7.36 12.08 -7.02
C ARG A 206 -6.14 12.52 -7.83
N GLY A 207 -4.94 12.32 -7.30
CA GLY A 207 -3.69 12.59 -8.00
C GLY A 207 -3.51 11.74 -9.26
N VAL A 208 -3.79 10.44 -9.17
CA VAL A 208 -3.74 9.50 -10.31
C VAL A 208 -4.67 9.96 -11.45
N ARG A 209 -5.90 10.35 -11.13
CA ARG A 209 -6.88 10.83 -12.11
C ARG A 209 -6.39 12.09 -12.84
N LEU A 210 -5.78 13.02 -12.12
CA LEU A 210 -5.24 14.25 -12.69
C LEU A 210 -4.01 13.98 -13.57
N ARG A 211 -3.11 13.07 -13.17
CA ARG A 211 -1.98 12.63 -13.99
C ARG A 211 -2.42 11.99 -15.29
N LEU A 212 -3.42 11.12 -15.23
CA LEU A 212 -3.94 10.40 -16.39
C LEU A 212 -4.75 11.28 -17.36
N SER A 213 -5.41 12.33 -16.86
CA SER A 213 -6.12 13.27 -17.72
C SER A 213 -5.20 14.17 -18.53
N ASP A 214 -3.97 14.36 -18.07
CA ASP A 214 -2.95 15.22 -18.70
C ASP A 214 -2.08 14.46 -19.71
N ALA A 215 -2.08 13.12 -19.68
CA ALA A 215 -1.34 12.28 -20.64
C ALA A 215 -1.98 12.23 -22.05
N ARG A 216 -2.63 13.32 -22.48
CA ARG A 216 -3.19 13.50 -23.83
C ARG A 216 -2.14 14.05 -24.78
#